data_AF-A0AB38MYI5-F1
#
_entry.id   AF-A0AB38MYI5-F1
#
_cell.length_a   1.000
_cell.length_b   1.000
_cell.length_c   1.000
_cell.angle_alpha   90.00
_cell.angle_beta   90.00
_cell.angle_gamma   90.00
#
_symmetry.space_group_name_H-M   'P 1'
#
loop_
_entity.id
_entity.type
_entity.pdbx_description
1 polymer ?
#
loop_
_entity_poly.entity_id
_entity_poly.type
_entity_poly.pdbx_seq_one_letter_code
_entity_poly.pdbx_strand_id
1 'polypeptide(L)'
;MEDPGRLIFIKDMAAYLVKPELMDKADVINPTILSDDQLKEFRYAFLVRSPRKAITSYYRATIDNDCGDFGEFDPSEAGFKELHAMMKYIRKLNPDDGIALIDSDDLVNNPGKTLQLLCDKVGIPFEDNMLSWESKRIEEFDKWKGFHEDAQNSTGFKAVKREKIDLPDFVEEAIKDNEETYNQLLKYALK
;
A
#
# COMPACT_ATOMS: atom_id res chain seq x y z
N MET A 1 12.14 18.70 -15.57
CA MET A 1 11.06 19.62 -16.00
C MET A 1 9.79 18.99 -15.47
N GLU A 2 9.20 19.57 -14.43
CA GLU A 2 7.94 19.05 -13.87
C GLU A 2 6.90 19.01 -14.99
N ASP A 3 6.23 17.87 -15.18
CA ASP A 3 5.00 17.80 -15.97
C ASP A 3 3.82 17.91 -14.97
N PRO A 4 3.33 19.13 -14.70
CA PRO A 4 2.23 19.33 -13.76
C PRO A 4 0.89 18.75 -14.25
N GLY A 5 0.83 18.18 -15.46
CA GLY A 5 -0.41 17.67 -16.05
C GLY A 5 -0.86 16.30 -15.51
N ARG A 6 0.04 15.48 -14.96
CA ARG A 6 -0.28 14.12 -14.50
C ARG A 6 -0.53 14.06 -12.99
N LEU A 7 -1.70 13.54 -12.66
CA LEU A 7 -2.17 13.30 -11.29
C LEU A 7 -1.29 12.27 -10.58
N ILE A 8 -1.28 12.25 -9.25
CA ILE A 8 -0.56 11.22 -8.48
C ILE A 8 -1.59 10.24 -7.94
N PHE A 9 -1.44 8.98 -8.33
CA PHE A 9 -2.21 7.88 -7.77
C PHE A 9 -1.45 7.30 -6.58
N ILE A 10 -2.02 7.39 -5.38
CA ILE A 10 -1.46 6.83 -4.15
C ILE A 10 -2.37 5.72 -3.65
N LYS A 11 -1.81 4.52 -3.44
CA LYS A 11 -2.57 3.40 -2.87
C LYS A 11 -1.69 2.42 -2.10
N ASP A 12 -2.26 1.82 -1.07
CA ASP A 12 -1.68 0.73 -0.27
C ASP A 12 -1.90 -0.64 -0.90
N MET A 13 -3.04 -0.88 -1.57
CA MET A 13 -3.33 -2.11 -2.32
C MET A 13 -4.28 -1.86 -3.50
N ALA A 14 -4.05 -2.53 -4.63
CA ALA A 14 -4.83 -2.35 -5.85
C ALA A 14 -6.09 -3.22 -5.94
N ALA A 15 -6.49 -3.88 -4.85
CA ALA A 15 -7.49 -4.95 -4.85
C ALA A 15 -8.81 -4.56 -5.52
N TYR A 16 -9.33 -3.37 -5.25
CA TYR A 16 -10.60 -2.91 -5.83
C TYR A 16 -10.50 -2.38 -7.28
N LEU A 17 -9.29 -2.22 -7.80
CA LEU A 17 -9.07 -1.75 -9.17
C LEU A 17 -8.75 -2.89 -10.11
N VAL A 18 -8.25 -4.02 -9.60
CA VAL A 18 -7.77 -5.15 -10.39
C VAL A 18 -8.85 -6.23 -10.41
N LYS A 19 -9.12 -6.76 -11.61
CA LYS A 19 -10.04 -7.87 -11.84
C LYS A 19 -9.29 -9.19 -11.60
N PRO A 20 -9.64 -9.98 -10.57
CA PRO A 20 -8.90 -11.18 -10.22
C PRO A 20 -8.74 -12.16 -11.39
N GLU A 21 -9.77 -12.29 -12.22
CA GLU A 21 -9.80 -13.17 -13.39
C GLU A 21 -8.84 -12.77 -14.53
N LEU A 22 -8.25 -11.56 -14.45
CA LEU A 22 -7.30 -11.05 -15.43
C LEU A 22 -5.85 -10.96 -14.92
N MET A 23 -5.60 -11.21 -13.63
CA MET A 23 -4.27 -11.02 -13.02
C MET A 23 -3.17 -11.81 -13.72
N ASP A 24 -3.43 -13.09 -14.04
CA ASP A 24 -2.45 -13.96 -14.72
C ASP A 24 -2.15 -13.50 -16.16
N LYS A 25 -2.98 -12.62 -16.71
CA LYS A 25 -2.85 -12.07 -18.07
C LYS A 25 -2.37 -10.61 -18.06
N ALA A 26 -1.96 -10.08 -16.92
CA ALA A 26 -1.51 -8.69 -16.76
C ALA A 26 -0.30 -8.31 -17.65
N ASP A 27 0.41 -9.29 -18.22
CA ASP A 27 1.47 -9.01 -19.19
C ASP A 27 0.93 -8.67 -20.60
N VAL A 28 -0.34 -8.94 -20.87
CA VAL A 28 -0.96 -8.82 -22.20
C VAL A 28 -2.22 -7.94 -22.16
N ILE A 29 -3.08 -8.13 -21.16
CA ILE A 29 -4.38 -7.50 -21.04
C ILE A 29 -4.37 -6.57 -19.83
N ASN A 30 -4.98 -5.38 -19.96
CA ASN A 30 -5.22 -4.48 -18.83
C ASN A 30 -6.04 -5.20 -17.76
N PRO A 31 -5.47 -5.50 -16.57
CA PRO A 31 -6.18 -6.25 -15.56
C PRO A 31 -7.10 -5.33 -14.73
N THR A 32 -7.17 -4.03 -15.02
CA THR A 32 -7.85 -3.06 -14.17
C THR A 32 -9.25 -2.69 -14.67
N ILE A 33 -10.02 -2.02 -13.81
CA ILE A 33 -11.28 -1.38 -14.19
C ILE A 33 -11.08 -0.04 -14.92
N LEU A 34 -9.86 0.52 -14.89
CA LEU A 34 -9.50 1.77 -15.54
C LEU A 34 -9.04 1.51 -16.98
N SER A 35 -9.35 2.42 -17.90
CA SER A 35 -8.83 2.35 -19.27
C SER A 35 -7.32 2.66 -19.32
N ASP A 36 -6.66 2.25 -20.40
CA ASP A 36 -5.25 2.56 -20.63
C ASP A 36 -4.99 4.08 -20.65
N ASP A 37 -5.91 4.86 -21.20
CA ASP A 37 -5.80 6.32 -21.24
C ASP A 37 -5.89 6.91 -19.83
N GLN A 38 -6.83 6.44 -19.00
CA GLN A 38 -6.91 6.84 -17.60
C GLN A 38 -5.64 6.47 -16.84
N LEU A 39 -5.11 5.26 -17.05
CA LEU A 39 -3.88 4.82 -16.40
C LEU A 39 -2.66 5.69 -16.79
N LYS A 40 -2.66 6.28 -17.99
CA LYS A 40 -1.63 7.22 -18.45
C LYS A 40 -1.77 8.63 -17.88
N GLU A 41 -2.87 8.97 -17.23
CA GLU A 41 -3.01 10.28 -16.58
C GLU A 41 -2.25 10.36 -15.26
N PHE A 42 -1.77 9.23 -14.72
CA PHE A 42 -1.19 9.15 -13.38
C PHE A 42 0.32 8.90 -13.37
N ARG A 43 0.98 9.47 -12.37
CA ARG A 43 2.22 8.96 -11.77
C ARG A 43 1.84 8.09 -10.56
N TYR A 44 2.54 6.99 -10.35
CA TYR A 44 2.12 5.98 -9.38
C TYR A 44 3.03 5.93 -8.16
N ALA A 45 2.43 5.99 -6.97
CA ALA A 45 3.05 5.73 -5.70
C ALA A 45 2.31 4.63 -4.94
N PHE A 46 3.01 3.56 -4.58
CA PHE A 46 2.49 2.46 -3.82
C PHE A 46 3.26 2.27 -2.52
N LEU A 47 2.55 1.90 -1.46
CA LEU A 47 3.12 1.51 -0.18
C LEU A 47 2.88 0.02 0.02
N VAL A 48 3.92 -0.76 0.29
CA VAL A 48 3.82 -2.18 0.64
C VAL A 48 4.38 -2.41 2.03
N ARG A 49 3.84 -3.41 2.73
CA ARG A 49 4.27 -3.83 4.06
C ARG A 49 4.46 -5.34 4.05
N SER A 50 5.38 -5.87 4.87
CA SER A 50 5.60 -7.32 4.89
C SER A 50 4.29 -8.09 5.17
N PRO A 51 4.04 -9.23 4.50
CA PRO A 51 2.80 -10.00 4.66
C PRO A 51 2.50 -10.32 6.10
N ARG A 52 3.51 -10.79 6.86
CA ARG A 52 3.40 -11.00 8.31
C ARG A 52 2.80 -9.79 9.03
N LYS A 53 3.25 -8.57 8.76
CA LYS A 53 2.77 -7.37 9.47
C LYS A 53 1.43 -6.89 8.96
N ALA A 54 1.22 -6.89 7.64
CA ALA A 54 -0.01 -6.41 7.00
C ALA A 54 -1.19 -7.32 7.34
N ILE A 55 -1.06 -8.62 7.09
CA ILE A 55 -2.14 -9.60 7.27
C ILE A 55 -2.45 -9.82 8.75
N THR A 56 -1.45 -9.81 9.64
CA THR A 56 -1.70 -9.81 11.10
C THR A 56 -2.48 -8.56 11.54
N SER A 57 -2.20 -7.40 10.95
CA SER A 57 -2.94 -6.18 11.26
C SER A 57 -4.38 -6.26 10.78
N TYR A 58 -4.60 -6.80 9.58
CA TYR A 58 -5.92 -7.05 9.01
C TYR A 58 -6.72 -8.06 9.84
N TYR A 59 -6.12 -9.21 10.20
CA TYR A 59 -6.76 -10.21 11.07
C TYR A 59 -7.14 -9.66 12.45
N ARG A 60 -6.32 -8.77 13.02
CA ARG A 60 -6.71 -8.09 14.27
C ARG A 60 -8.00 -7.30 14.11
N ALA A 61 -8.14 -6.58 12.99
CA ALA A 61 -9.35 -5.79 12.75
C ALA A 61 -10.61 -6.66 12.58
N THR A 62 -10.47 -7.93 12.18
CA THR A 62 -11.61 -8.85 12.03
C THR A 62 -12.03 -9.49 13.37
N ILE A 63 -11.20 -9.44 14.41
CA ILE A 63 -11.49 -10.02 15.73
C ILE A 63 -11.64 -8.97 16.84
N ASP A 64 -11.18 -7.75 16.59
CA ASP A 64 -11.29 -6.64 17.53
C ASP A 64 -12.63 -5.91 17.33
N ASN A 65 -13.49 -5.99 18.34
CA ASN A 65 -14.81 -5.36 18.31
C ASN A 65 -14.74 -3.82 18.25
N ASP A 66 -13.59 -3.22 18.58
CA ASP A 66 -13.40 -1.77 18.46
C ASP A 66 -13.22 -1.33 17.00
N CYS A 67 -12.92 -2.27 16.09
CA CYS A 67 -12.85 -2.03 14.65
C CYS A 67 -14.21 -2.05 13.93
N GLY A 68 -15.31 -2.28 14.67
CA GLY A 68 -16.65 -2.39 14.12
C GLY A 68 -16.95 -3.75 13.49
N ASP A 69 -18.05 -3.84 12.73
CA ASP A 69 -18.43 -5.06 12.00
C ASP A 69 -17.65 -5.15 10.69
N PHE A 70 -16.40 -5.57 10.80
CA PHE A 70 -15.48 -5.71 9.67
C PHE A 70 -15.70 -7.03 8.90
N GLY A 71 -16.57 -7.91 9.42
CA GLY A 71 -16.81 -9.23 8.86
C GLY A 71 -15.72 -10.24 9.18
N GLU A 72 -15.81 -11.39 8.52
CA GLU A 72 -14.85 -12.49 8.68
C GLU A 72 -13.56 -12.21 7.90
N PHE A 73 -12.44 -12.72 8.40
CA PHE A 73 -11.17 -12.64 7.69
C PHE A 73 -11.26 -13.37 6.34
N ASP A 74 -10.95 -12.66 5.26
CA ASP A 74 -10.84 -13.24 3.92
C ASP A 74 -9.39 -13.06 3.41
N PRO A 75 -8.64 -14.16 3.19
CA PRO A 75 -7.26 -14.07 2.70
C PRO A 75 -7.15 -13.45 1.31
N SER A 76 -8.23 -13.39 0.52
CA SER A 76 -8.25 -12.74 -0.78
C SER A 76 -8.17 -11.21 -0.69
N GLU A 77 -8.47 -10.62 0.48
CA GLU A 77 -8.34 -9.17 0.70
C GLU A 77 -6.89 -8.72 0.98
N ALA A 78 -5.92 -9.66 1.00
CA ALA A 78 -4.51 -9.33 1.24
C ALA A 78 -3.87 -8.44 0.15
N GLY A 79 -4.39 -8.42 -1.09
CA GLY A 79 -4.10 -7.39 -2.10
C GLY A 79 -2.71 -7.39 -2.76
N PHE A 80 -1.79 -8.29 -2.37
CA PHE A 80 -0.41 -8.30 -2.91
C PHE A 80 -0.35 -8.74 -4.38
N LYS A 81 -1.14 -9.74 -4.76
CA LYS A 81 -1.18 -10.29 -6.13
C LYS A 81 -1.75 -9.26 -7.09
N GLU A 82 -2.78 -8.56 -6.66
CA GLU A 82 -3.45 -7.47 -7.37
C GLU A 82 -2.49 -6.30 -7.58
N LEU A 83 -1.79 -5.87 -6.51
CA LEU A 83 -0.77 -4.83 -6.62
C LEU A 83 0.32 -5.22 -7.61
N HIS A 84 0.83 -6.44 -7.54
CA HIS A 84 1.85 -6.92 -8.46
C HIS A 84 1.36 -6.95 -9.92
N ALA A 85 0.14 -7.45 -10.17
CA ALA A 85 -0.47 -7.46 -11.50
C ALA A 85 -0.63 -6.04 -12.07
N MET A 86 -1.15 -5.11 -11.26
CA MET A 86 -1.30 -3.71 -11.65
C MET A 86 0.05 -3.08 -11.99
N MET A 87 1.07 -3.28 -11.14
CA MET A 87 2.41 -2.76 -11.36
C MET A 87 3.06 -3.31 -12.63
N LYS A 88 2.95 -4.62 -12.90
CA LYS A 88 3.45 -5.23 -14.14
C LYS A 88 2.82 -4.55 -15.36
N TYR A 89 1.49 -4.36 -15.34
CA TYR A 89 0.78 -3.75 -16.45
C TYR A 89 1.13 -2.26 -16.65
N ILE A 90 1.12 -1.46 -15.57
CA ILE A 90 1.47 -0.02 -15.63
C ILE A 90 2.89 0.17 -16.17
N ARG A 91 3.86 -0.64 -15.75
CA ARG A 91 5.24 -0.55 -16.24
C ARG A 91 5.37 -0.84 -17.73
N LYS A 92 4.55 -1.76 -18.25
CA LYS A 92 4.48 -2.00 -19.68
C LYS A 92 3.86 -0.83 -20.41
N LEU A 93 2.80 -0.25 -19.84
CA LEU A 93 2.07 0.88 -20.43
C LEU A 93 2.91 2.15 -20.46
N ASN A 94 3.68 2.40 -19.39
CA ASN A 94 4.48 3.61 -19.14
C ASN A 94 5.91 3.23 -18.68
N PRO A 95 6.77 2.74 -19.58
CA PRO A 95 8.10 2.26 -19.20
C PRO A 95 9.02 3.38 -18.68
N ASP A 96 8.81 4.63 -19.13
CA ASP A 96 9.72 5.75 -18.85
C ASP A 96 9.45 6.46 -17.51
N ASP A 97 8.19 6.50 -17.05
CA ASP A 97 7.83 7.19 -15.80
C ASP A 97 8.19 6.36 -14.55
N GLY A 98 8.19 5.04 -14.70
CA GLY A 98 8.35 4.10 -13.61
C GLY A 98 7.27 4.23 -12.52
N ILE A 99 7.48 3.54 -11.41
CA ILE A 99 6.55 3.47 -10.28
C ILE A 99 7.37 3.74 -9.01
N ALA A 100 6.87 4.59 -8.12
CA ALA A 100 7.41 4.71 -6.78
C ALA A 100 6.80 3.62 -5.91
N LEU A 101 7.58 2.61 -5.51
CA LEU A 101 7.16 1.64 -4.50
C LEU A 101 7.98 1.88 -3.23
N ILE A 102 7.29 2.01 -2.10
CA ILE A 102 7.91 2.19 -0.79
C ILE A 102 7.61 0.97 0.05
N ASP A 103 8.64 0.43 0.71
CA ASP A 103 8.44 -0.50 1.81
C ASP A 103 8.17 0.26 3.12
N SER A 104 7.14 -0.15 3.85
CA SER A 104 6.73 0.52 5.07
C SER A 104 7.79 0.49 6.17
N ASP A 105 8.65 -0.54 6.22
CA ASP A 105 9.73 -0.59 7.20
C ASP A 105 10.83 0.40 6.84
N ASP A 106 11.14 0.59 5.56
CA ASP A 106 12.06 1.65 5.12
C ASP A 106 11.51 3.04 5.45
N LEU A 107 10.20 3.26 5.26
CA LEU A 107 9.54 4.52 5.61
C LEU A 107 9.60 4.79 7.12
N VAL A 108 9.29 3.80 7.95
CA VAL A 108 9.32 3.98 9.41
C VAL A 108 10.74 4.14 9.94
N ASN A 109 11.72 3.41 9.39
CA ASN A 109 13.10 3.45 9.87
C ASN A 109 13.89 4.67 9.36
N ASN A 110 13.61 5.16 8.16
CA ASN A 110 14.32 6.29 7.54
C ASN A 110 13.35 7.25 6.81
N PRO A 111 12.39 7.87 7.50
CA PRO A 111 11.27 8.56 6.86
C PRO A 111 11.70 9.72 5.94
N GLY A 112 12.69 10.52 6.35
CA GLY A 112 13.20 11.63 5.52
C GLY A 112 13.79 11.15 4.19
N LYS A 113 14.66 10.14 4.23
CA LYS A 113 15.25 9.57 3.01
C LYS A 113 14.18 8.95 2.12
N THR A 114 13.28 8.17 2.71
CA THR A 114 12.25 7.44 1.97
C THR A 114 11.25 8.39 1.31
N LEU A 115 10.81 9.44 2.01
CA LEU A 115 9.94 10.46 1.43
C LEU A 115 10.64 11.31 0.37
N GLN A 116 11.92 11.67 0.55
CA GLN A 116 12.67 12.37 -0.49
C GLN A 116 12.70 11.54 -1.80
N LEU A 117 13.02 10.25 -1.71
CA LEU A 117 13.03 9.34 -2.86
C LEU A 117 11.64 9.25 -3.53
N LEU A 118 10.58 9.16 -2.73
CA LEU A 118 9.21 9.21 -3.25
C LEU A 118 8.95 10.51 -4.02
N CYS A 119 9.23 11.65 -3.37
CA CYS A 119 8.98 12.98 -3.90
C CYS A 119 9.71 13.19 -5.22
N ASP A 120 10.99 12.86 -5.28
CA ASP A 120 11.80 12.92 -6.50
C ASP A 120 11.21 12.02 -7.60
N LYS A 121 10.78 10.80 -7.24
CA LYS A 121 10.26 9.83 -8.20
C LYS A 121 8.92 10.25 -8.80
N VAL A 122 8.04 10.85 -8.00
CA VAL A 122 6.72 11.32 -8.46
C VAL A 122 6.70 12.80 -8.80
N GLY A 123 7.85 13.48 -8.79
CA GLY A 123 8.01 14.88 -9.17
C GLY A 123 7.16 15.85 -8.35
N ILE A 124 7.22 15.73 -7.02
CA ILE A 124 6.73 16.74 -6.07
C ILE A 124 7.90 17.24 -5.22
N PRO A 125 7.89 18.51 -4.77
CA PRO A 125 8.89 18.99 -3.84
C PRO A 125 8.79 18.27 -2.50
N PHE A 126 9.92 17.84 -1.95
CA PHE A 126 9.99 17.38 -0.57
C PHE A 126 10.00 18.59 0.39
N GLU A 127 9.23 18.50 1.47
CA GLU A 127 9.20 19.50 2.54
C GLU A 127 9.36 18.81 3.90
N ASP A 128 10.14 19.41 4.81
CA ASP A 128 10.39 18.83 6.14
C ASP A 128 9.10 18.65 6.98
N ASN A 129 8.08 19.48 6.72
CA ASN A 129 6.76 19.36 7.36
C ASN A 129 6.03 18.06 7.00
N MET A 130 6.44 17.33 5.95
CA MET A 130 5.88 16.02 5.61
C MET A 130 6.24 14.94 6.63
N LEU A 131 7.26 15.18 7.48
CA LEU A 131 7.75 14.24 8.49
C LEU A 131 7.09 14.42 9.87
N SER A 132 6.36 15.52 10.07
CA SER A 132 5.81 15.89 11.37
C SER A 132 4.42 16.50 11.22
N TRP A 133 3.48 16.02 12.02
CA TRP A 133 2.11 16.53 12.04
C TRP A 133 1.58 16.63 13.47
N GLU A 134 0.48 17.35 13.62
CA GLU A 134 -0.24 17.40 14.88
C GLU A 134 -1.09 16.14 15.06
N SER A 135 -1.04 15.58 16.26
CA SER A 135 -1.96 14.53 16.66
C SER A 135 -3.36 15.13 16.80
N LYS A 136 -4.30 14.58 16.03
CA LYS A 136 -5.70 15.00 16.05
C LYS A 136 -6.63 13.91 15.55
N ARG A 137 -7.87 13.97 16.03
CA ARG A 137 -8.99 13.23 15.43
C ARG A 137 -9.29 13.77 14.04
N ILE A 138 -9.58 12.85 13.12
CA ILE A 138 -9.99 13.09 11.74
C ILE A 138 -11.37 12.44 11.59
N GLU A 139 -12.41 13.23 11.40
CA GLU A 139 -13.81 12.76 11.43
C GLU A 139 -14.09 11.77 10.29
N GLU A 140 -13.43 11.94 9.15
CA GLU A 140 -13.54 11.05 8.00
C GLU A 140 -13.08 9.62 8.29
N PHE A 141 -12.26 9.43 9.33
CA PHE A 141 -11.80 8.11 9.77
C PHE A 141 -12.77 7.40 10.71
N ASP A 142 -13.83 8.06 11.18
CA ASP A 142 -14.80 7.47 12.11
C ASP A 142 -15.52 6.24 11.55
N LYS A 143 -15.54 6.09 10.22
CA LYS A 143 -16.11 4.91 9.55
C LYS A 143 -15.24 3.66 9.71
N TRP A 144 -13.95 3.83 10.03
CA TRP A 144 -12.97 2.76 10.24
C TRP A 144 -12.33 2.93 11.62
N LYS A 145 -13.14 2.83 12.67
CA LYS A 145 -12.65 2.82 14.06
C LYS A 145 -11.59 1.72 14.24
N GLY A 146 -10.64 1.93 15.15
CA GLY A 146 -9.51 1.01 15.35
C GLY A 146 -8.42 0.97 14.25
N PHE A 147 -8.70 1.40 13.01
CA PHE A 147 -7.69 1.38 11.93
C PHE A 147 -6.71 2.54 11.97
N HIS A 148 -7.22 3.74 12.29
CA HIS A 148 -6.46 4.98 12.13
C HIS A 148 -6.07 5.63 13.45
N GLU A 149 -6.39 5.03 14.59
CA GLU A 149 -6.13 5.60 15.91
C GLU A 149 -4.63 5.81 16.16
N ASP A 150 -3.80 4.83 15.81
CA ASP A 150 -2.33 4.96 15.88
C ASP A 150 -1.84 6.16 15.05
N ALA A 151 -2.43 6.37 13.87
CA ALA A 151 -2.06 7.48 13.00
C ALA A 151 -2.53 8.83 13.57
N GLN A 152 -3.78 8.92 14.04
CA GLN A 152 -4.36 10.12 14.67
C GLN A 152 -3.61 10.54 15.95
N ASN A 153 -3.12 9.56 16.71
CA ASN A 153 -2.35 9.76 17.95
C ASN A 153 -0.85 9.96 17.71
N SER A 154 -0.40 9.88 16.47
CA SER A 154 1.01 10.09 16.10
C SER A 154 1.30 11.54 15.76
N THR A 155 2.58 11.88 15.71
CA THR A 155 3.08 13.21 15.33
C THR A 155 4.18 13.11 14.26
N GLY A 156 4.24 11.97 13.56
CA GLY A 156 5.35 11.58 12.70
C GLY A 156 5.45 10.06 12.56
N PHE A 157 6.31 9.60 11.66
CA PHE A 157 6.57 8.17 11.43
C PHE A 157 7.27 7.55 12.64
N LYS A 158 6.64 6.55 13.27
CA LYS A 158 7.19 5.85 14.44
C LYS A 158 6.82 4.37 14.38
N ALA A 159 7.74 3.54 14.84
CA ALA A 159 7.46 2.12 15.01
C ALA A 159 6.47 1.90 16.15
N VAL A 160 5.33 1.28 15.85
CA VAL A 160 4.34 0.87 16.85
C VAL A 160 4.67 -0.53 17.33
N LYS A 161 4.88 -0.69 18.65
CA LYS A 161 4.98 -2.00 19.28
C LYS A 161 3.58 -2.51 19.55
N ARG A 162 3.21 -3.61 18.90
CA ARG A 162 1.96 -4.33 19.18
C ARG A 162 2.28 -5.64 19.89
N GLU A 163 1.38 -6.07 20.76
CA GLU A 163 1.46 -7.37 21.41
C GLU A 163 1.45 -8.48 20.37
N LYS A 164 2.13 -9.60 20.67
CA LYS A 164 2.06 -10.77 19.81
C LYS A 164 0.72 -11.45 20.06
N ILE A 165 0.09 -11.90 18.98
CA ILE A 165 -1.10 -12.74 19.05
C ILE A 165 -0.75 -14.08 18.42
N ASP A 166 -1.38 -15.14 18.93
CA ASP A 166 -1.31 -16.44 18.28
C ASP A 166 -2.24 -16.42 17.07
N LEU A 167 -1.68 -16.72 15.91
CA LEU A 167 -2.41 -16.70 14.64
C LEU A 167 -2.95 -18.10 14.35
N PRO A 168 -4.21 -18.23 13.93
CA PRO A 168 -4.72 -19.52 13.46
C PRO A 168 -4.06 -19.90 12.12
N ASP A 169 -4.04 -21.21 11.81
CA ASP A 169 -3.33 -21.77 10.66
C ASP A 169 -3.70 -21.11 9.32
N PHE A 170 -4.98 -20.76 9.11
CA PHE A 170 -5.42 -20.12 7.88
C PHE A 170 -4.84 -18.70 7.68
N VAL A 171 -4.53 -17.98 8.77
CA VAL A 171 -3.87 -16.66 8.68
C VAL A 171 -2.37 -16.84 8.41
N GLU A 172 -1.75 -17.84 9.03
CA GLU A 172 -0.35 -18.21 8.76
C GLU A 172 -0.16 -18.65 7.30
N GLU A 173 -1.10 -19.41 6.75
CA GLU A 173 -1.13 -19.80 5.33
C GLU A 173 -1.27 -18.58 4.42
N ALA A 174 -2.20 -17.66 4.72
CA ALA A 174 -2.36 -16.41 3.97
C ALA A 174 -1.08 -15.55 3.97
N ILE A 175 -0.37 -15.49 5.10
CA ILE A 175 0.93 -14.80 5.19
C ILE A 175 1.91 -15.45 4.22
N LYS A 176 2.10 -16.77 4.32
CA LYS A 176 3.03 -17.54 3.50
C LYS A 176 2.73 -17.39 2.00
N ASP A 177 1.46 -17.42 1.62
CA ASP A 177 1.00 -17.32 0.24
C ASP A 177 1.34 -15.99 -0.43
N ASN A 178 1.56 -14.94 0.37
CA ASN A 178 1.87 -13.59 -0.12
C ASN A 178 3.36 -13.23 -0.01
N GLU A 179 4.19 -14.04 0.67
CA GLU A 179 5.64 -13.78 0.84
C GLU A 179 6.39 -13.71 -0.49
N GLU A 180 6.13 -14.63 -1.41
CA GLU A 180 6.83 -14.63 -2.72
C GLU A 180 6.46 -13.39 -3.54
N THR A 181 5.17 -13.03 -3.59
CA THR A 181 4.72 -11.82 -4.29
C THR A 181 5.30 -10.55 -3.66
N TYR A 182 5.36 -10.48 -2.33
CA TYR A 182 6.02 -9.38 -1.63
C TYR A 182 7.51 -9.28 -2.01
N ASN A 183 8.25 -10.39 -2.02
CA ASN A 183 9.66 -10.39 -2.44
C ASN A 183 9.86 -9.96 -3.90
N GLN A 184 8.92 -10.27 -4.78
CA GLN A 184 8.91 -9.79 -6.16
C GLN A 184 8.66 -8.28 -6.23
N LEU A 185 7.71 -7.76 -5.46
CA LEU A 185 7.44 -6.33 -5.33
C LEU A 185 8.66 -5.56 -4.82
N LEU A 186 9.36 -6.09 -3.81
CA LEU A 186 10.55 -5.44 -3.22
C LEU A 186 11.68 -5.17 -4.22
N LYS A 187 11.75 -5.89 -5.34
CA LYS A 187 12.71 -5.62 -6.43
C LYS A 187 12.48 -4.24 -7.08
N TYR A 188 11.33 -3.65 -6.85
CA TYR A 188 10.93 -2.34 -7.37
C TYR A 188 10.90 -1.25 -6.29
N ALA A 189 11.13 -1.61 -5.03
CA ALA A 189 11.13 -0.66 -3.92
C ALA A 189 12.28 0.34 -4.07
N LEU A 190 12.00 1.61 -3.78
CA LEU A 190 13.01 2.66 -3.71
C LEU A 190 13.97 2.36 -2.55
N LYS A 191 15.28 2.55 -2.75
CA LYS A 191 16.35 2.23 -1.79
C LYS A 191 17.37 3.35 -1.66
#